data_AF-A0AAW0ZJ78-F1
#
_entry.id   AF-A0AAW0ZJ78-F1
#
_cell.length_a   1.000
_cell.length_b   1.000
_cell.length_c   1.000
_cell.angle_alpha   90.00
_cell.angle_beta   90.00
_cell.angle_gamma   90.00
#
_symmetry.space_group_name_H-M   'P 1'
#
loop_
_entity.id
_entity.type
_entity.pdbx_description
1 polymer ?
#
loop_
_entity_poly.entity_id
_entity_poly.type
_entity_poly.pdbx_seq_one_letter_code
_entity_poly.pdbx_strand_id
1 'polypeptide(L)'
;MDFKIIIRDQSGINALQFFKAVGIWRCNPQTVNRRILASIEVLNVEVNCDISQVFQHVNTLDISTLGTDCQRDSIDNVKLLNVLRTFDQQTAVATASRKIHVYVVKQLPRTPHIFSTGVEFFLSCVEESCVINVHKPFSSYKQPLGARVAFMLQQGGDGFTSISVYQPNNIMSDFSIEWLKQKLFPCILKWAVSPLGDCKRTTIPSSSLNLVSAEKYAELYCELKEKYGKKLIENWPENTDPMKFVYEDIAIAAYLLLLWEKERFETGTGHRGLGIDLRRRKIWDMYPPETPLQVCTVVPSSSTVYPEVDWIIGNHSDELTPWIPIIAARSSNSCRFFLLPCCPYELNGAKYQRYCASKSQYSEYIDYVKNICFQCGFTTHLDKLRIPSTKRTCLIGWGRTHEEIETREDRIQQMLSAKTTLTLQKYQSSDETVEAAEAIEEWTCDFKPRDKVEKVRNCTQLDKTLVANIVDIVSNQLLHEGHAITTEGTPKKLWNAGRRLELRKVAESIPRETMIHLRKECGGLQTLLKNHNHIFRVVQGRVEFRVPGAAAERIKDEKPKKNKLSLPRVKTKPCWFYKNHPDGCPVTETKCNYKH
;
A
#
# COMPACT_ATOMS: atom_id res chain seq x y z
N MET A 1 23.25 7.97 34.06
CA MET A 1 22.93 8.70 32.82
C MET A 1 21.69 9.56 33.05
N ASP A 2 21.64 10.79 32.55
CA ASP A 2 20.55 11.76 32.82
C ASP A 2 19.33 11.54 31.91
N PHE A 3 18.67 10.40 32.07
CA PHE A 3 17.43 10.08 31.34
C PHE A 3 16.21 10.36 32.22
N LYS A 4 15.32 11.23 31.74
CA LYS A 4 14.05 11.56 32.41
C LYS A 4 12.91 10.77 31.79
N ILE A 5 12.14 10.05 32.60
CA ILE A 5 10.95 9.30 32.14
C ILE A 5 9.90 10.28 31.60
N ILE A 6 9.45 10.05 30.37
CA ILE A 6 8.41 10.86 29.71
C ILE A 6 7.06 10.14 29.63
N ILE A 7 7.06 8.81 29.64
CA ILE A 7 5.89 7.95 29.64
C ILE A 7 6.25 6.60 30.25
N ARG A 8 5.33 6.03 31.04
CA ARG A 8 5.45 4.72 31.68
C ARG A 8 4.07 4.09 31.72
N ASP A 9 3.97 2.80 31.42
CA ASP A 9 2.69 2.07 31.41
C ASP A 9 2.88 0.64 31.93
N GLN A 10 1.86 0.13 32.63
CA GLN A 10 1.84 -1.21 33.17
C GLN A 10 1.39 -2.17 32.07
N SER A 11 2.35 -2.60 31.25
CA SER A 11 2.09 -3.38 30.04
C SER A 11 2.05 -4.89 30.30
N GLY A 12 2.64 -5.36 31.40
CA GLY A 12 2.73 -6.80 31.72
C GLY A 12 3.56 -7.61 30.72
N ILE A 13 4.37 -6.95 29.88
CA ILE A 13 5.20 -7.62 28.88
C ILE A 13 6.52 -8.08 29.51
N ASN A 14 7.01 -9.25 29.11
CA ASN A 14 8.31 -9.76 29.54
C ASN A 14 9.46 -9.26 28.64
N ALA A 15 10.71 -9.48 29.06
CA ALA A 15 11.91 -9.07 28.31
C ALA A 15 11.94 -9.61 26.87
N LEU A 16 11.51 -10.85 26.65
CA LEU A 16 11.45 -11.47 25.32
C LEU A 16 10.46 -10.74 24.39
N GLN A 17 9.27 -10.42 24.90
CA GLN A 17 8.26 -9.65 24.17
C GLN A 17 8.73 -8.22 23.89
N PHE A 18 9.42 -7.60 24.84
CA PHE A 18 10.03 -6.28 24.69
C PHE A 18 11.06 -6.27 23.55
N PHE A 19 12.07 -7.16 23.59
CA PHE A 19 13.09 -7.23 22.54
C PHE A 19 12.52 -7.66 21.18
N LYS A 20 11.45 -8.47 21.16
CA LYS A 20 10.70 -8.75 19.93
C LYS A 20 10.11 -7.48 19.33
N ALA A 21 9.45 -6.64 20.14
CA ALA A 21 8.88 -5.38 19.67
C ALA A 21 9.95 -4.42 19.15
N VAL A 22 11.09 -4.31 19.86
CA VAL A 22 12.25 -3.54 19.40
C VAL A 22 12.79 -4.10 18.09
N GLY A 23 12.90 -5.43 17.95
CA GLY A 23 13.32 -6.07 16.70
C GLY A 23 12.40 -5.74 15.52
N ILE A 24 11.08 -5.73 15.73
CA ILE A 24 10.10 -5.31 14.70
C ILE A 24 10.32 -3.85 14.31
N TRP A 25 10.48 -2.96 15.29
CA TRP A 25 10.77 -1.54 15.05
C TRP A 25 12.05 -1.36 14.25
N ARG A 26 13.14 -1.98 14.71
CA ARG A 26 14.48 -1.94 14.11
C ARG A 26 14.49 -2.39 12.66
N CYS A 27 13.82 -3.49 12.35
CA CYS A 27 13.77 -4.01 10.97
C CYS A 27 12.77 -3.27 10.08
N ASN A 28 11.80 -2.54 10.66
CA ASN A 28 10.72 -1.88 9.92
C ASN A 28 10.37 -0.49 10.45
N PRO A 29 11.33 0.46 10.57
CA PRO A 29 11.09 1.76 11.19
C PRO A 29 10.06 2.60 10.41
N GLN A 30 9.91 2.35 9.10
CA GLN A 30 8.90 2.98 8.25
C GLN A 30 7.44 2.75 8.70
N THR A 31 7.18 1.71 9.51
CA THR A 31 5.83 1.38 9.99
C THR A 31 5.30 2.42 10.97
N VAL A 32 6.19 3.02 11.77
CA VAL A 32 5.89 4.08 12.73
C VAL A 32 6.35 5.46 12.23
N ASN A 33 7.37 5.50 11.37
CA ASN A 33 7.89 6.72 10.76
C ASN A 33 7.79 6.69 9.22
N ARG A 34 6.68 7.21 8.69
CA ARG A 34 6.42 7.22 7.23
C ARG A 34 7.36 8.11 6.42
N ARG A 35 8.23 8.91 7.04
CA ARG A 35 9.23 9.73 6.36
C ARG A 35 10.37 8.90 5.78
N ILE A 36 10.58 7.71 6.35
CA ILE A 36 11.62 6.77 5.93
C ILE A 36 11.16 6.02 4.68
N LEU A 37 12.01 6.02 3.66
CA LEU A 37 11.87 5.25 2.43
C LEU A 37 12.39 3.82 2.64
N ALA A 38 13.62 3.73 3.14
CA ALA A 38 14.32 2.48 3.43
C ALA A 38 15.23 2.64 4.66
N SER A 39 15.53 1.51 5.29
CA SER A 39 16.46 1.39 6.39
C SER A 39 17.41 0.26 6.03
N ILE A 40 18.71 0.55 6.06
CA ILE A 40 19.78 -0.35 5.63
C ILE A 40 20.63 -0.66 6.86
N GLU A 41 20.84 -1.94 7.12
CA GLU A 41 21.75 -2.39 8.16
C GLU A 41 23.19 -2.07 7.76
N VAL A 42 23.88 -1.35 8.64
CA VAL A 42 25.27 -0.93 8.45
C VAL A 42 26.18 -1.81 9.29
N LEU A 43 25.81 -2.00 10.55
CA LEU A 43 26.61 -2.75 11.50
C LEU A 43 25.74 -3.42 12.56
N ASN A 44 26.16 -4.60 12.97
CA ASN A 44 25.53 -5.39 14.00
C ASN A 44 26.60 -6.15 14.79
N VAL A 45 27.01 -5.63 15.96
CA VAL A 45 28.15 -6.13 16.72
C VAL A 45 27.89 -6.16 18.22
N GLU A 46 28.59 -7.05 18.91
CA GLU A 46 28.68 -7.09 20.38
C GLU A 46 29.98 -6.40 20.83
N VAL A 47 29.91 -5.59 21.88
CA VAL A 47 31.04 -4.85 22.47
C VAL A 47 31.05 -5.08 23.98
N ASN A 48 32.24 -5.21 24.58
CA ASN A 48 32.42 -5.52 25.99
C ASN A 48 32.70 -4.25 26.81
N CYS A 49 31.69 -3.39 26.97
CA CYS A 49 31.83 -2.12 27.66
C CYS A 49 30.50 -1.72 28.35
N ASP A 50 30.52 -0.67 29.18
CA ASP A 50 29.30 -0.16 29.83
C ASP A 50 28.45 0.68 28.87
N ILE A 51 27.12 0.60 28.98
CA ILE A 51 26.20 1.24 28.03
C ILE A 51 26.30 2.75 28.11
N SER A 52 26.64 3.27 29.29
CA SER A 52 26.84 4.70 29.51
C SER A 52 28.04 5.21 28.73
N GLN A 53 29.13 4.43 28.65
CA GLN A 53 30.34 4.82 27.94
C GLN A 53 30.09 4.85 26.43
N VAL A 54 29.49 3.79 25.88
CA VAL A 54 29.14 3.75 24.44
C VAL A 54 28.17 4.88 24.11
N PHE A 55 27.16 5.10 24.96
CA PHE A 55 26.19 6.16 24.79
C PHE A 55 26.86 7.53 24.74
N GLN A 56 27.76 7.85 25.68
CA GLN A 56 28.45 9.14 25.70
C GLN A 56 29.22 9.39 24.40
N HIS A 57 29.98 8.40 23.93
CA HIS A 57 30.75 8.51 22.69
C HIS A 57 29.85 8.64 21.46
N VAL A 58 28.82 7.78 21.33
CA VAL A 58 27.87 7.86 20.21
C VAL A 58 27.10 9.17 20.22
N ASN A 59 26.77 9.69 21.41
CA ASN A 59 26.05 10.96 21.55
C ASN A 59 26.91 12.17 21.18
N THR A 60 28.23 12.14 21.37
CA THR A 60 29.15 13.21 20.93
C THR A 60 29.73 13.00 19.53
N LEU A 61 29.58 11.80 18.95
CA LEU A 61 30.07 11.46 17.62
C LEU A 61 29.54 12.41 16.56
N ASP A 62 30.46 13.00 15.79
CA ASP A 62 30.18 13.69 14.54
C ASP A 62 30.17 12.69 13.39
N ILE A 63 28.99 12.52 12.78
CA ILE A 63 28.78 11.56 11.70
C ILE A 63 29.54 11.92 10.43
N SER A 64 29.92 13.19 10.24
CA SER A 64 30.68 13.62 9.06
C SER A 64 32.06 12.94 8.97
N THR A 65 32.64 12.58 10.12
CA THR A 65 33.93 11.89 10.23
C THR A 65 33.89 10.44 9.74
N LEU A 66 32.69 9.85 9.66
CA LEU A 66 32.46 8.48 9.19
C LEU A 66 32.24 8.39 7.67
N GLY A 67 32.32 9.51 6.95
CA GLY A 67 32.18 9.57 5.50
C GLY A 67 33.26 8.80 4.73
N THR A 68 32.90 8.36 3.52
CA THR A 68 33.86 7.97 2.48
C THR A 68 34.12 9.16 1.54
N ASP A 69 35.32 9.22 0.95
CA ASP A 69 35.72 10.35 0.09
C ASP A 69 34.87 10.50 -1.18
N CYS A 70 34.15 9.45 -1.56
CA CYS A 70 33.41 9.33 -2.81
C CYS A 70 31.90 9.63 -2.71
N GLN A 71 31.29 9.59 -1.53
CA GLN A 71 29.85 9.87 -1.35
C GLN A 71 29.53 10.57 -0.02
N ARG A 72 28.86 11.74 -0.10
CA ARG A 72 28.57 12.62 1.06
C ARG A 72 27.76 11.99 2.20
N ASP A 73 26.94 10.99 1.91
CA ASP A 73 26.07 10.32 2.89
C ASP A 73 26.46 8.85 3.14
N SER A 74 27.63 8.40 2.66
CA SER A 74 28.11 7.02 2.82
C SER A 74 28.81 6.82 4.17
N ILE A 75 28.73 5.62 4.75
CA ILE A 75 29.38 5.27 6.01
C ILE A 75 30.52 4.30 5.71
N ASP A 76 31.72 4.67 6.14
CA ASP A 76 32.85 3.74 6.17
C ASP A 76 32.72 2.81 7.38
N ASN A 77 32.39 1.54 7.08
CA ASN A 77 32.21 0.51 8.10
C ASN A 77 33.49 0.26 8.92
N VAL A 78 34.68 0.46 8.34
CA VAL A 78 35.95 0.27 9.04
C VAL A 78 36.19 1.41 10.01
N LYS A 79 35.96 2.67 9.59
CA LYS A 79 36.04 3.83 10.50
C LYS A 79 35.03 3.71 11.64
N LEU A 80 33.80 3.32 11.33
CA LEU A 80 32.76 3.10 12.34
C LEU A 80 33.18 1.99 13.32
N LEU A 81 33.63 0.84 12.81
CA LEU A 81 34.13 -0.25 13.65
C LEU A 81 35.32 0.18 14.52
N ASN A 82 36.24 0.99 14.00
CA ASN A 82 37.38 1.48 14.78
C ASN A 82 36.94 2.42 15.90
N VAL A 83 36.01 3.33 15.64
CA VAL A 83 35.40 4.18 16.67
C VAL A 83 34.72 3.31 17.75
N LEU A 84 34.08 2.21 17.35
CA LEU A 84 33.45 1.29 18.29
C LEU A 84 34.47 0.40 19.03
N ARG A 85 35.58 0.01 18.40
CA ARG A 85 36.63 -0.83 18.98
C ARG A 85 37.57 -0.07 19.90
N THR A 86 37.74 1.24 19.71
CA THR A 86 38.43 2.07 20.71
C THR A 86 37.78 2.00 22.09
N PHE A 87 36.50 1.59 22.17
CA PHE A 87 35.79 1.34 23.43
C PHE A 87 36.27 0.08 24.18
N ASP A 88 36.72 -0.96 23.47
CA ASP A 88 37.26 -2.20 24.06
C ASP A 88 38.69 -2.01 24.61
N GLN A 89 39.47 -1.07 24.05
CA GLN A 89 40.89 -0.90 24.41
C GLN A 89 41.14 0.07 25.57
N GLN A 90 40.24 1.03 25.82
CA GLN A 90 40.37 1.98 26.93
C GLN A 90 39.95 1.40 28.30
N THR A 91 39.43 0.16 28.33
CA THR A 91 38.74 -0.45 29.49
C THR A 91 39.46 -1.65 30.10
N ALA A 92 40.76 -1.84 29.83
CA ALA A 92 41.60 -2.84 30.51
C ALA A 92 41.82 -2.57 32.03
N VAL A 93 40.93 -1.81 32.68
CA VAL A 93 40.91 -1.54 34.12
C VAL A 93 39.58 -2.01 34.71
N ALA A 94 39.55 -3.30 35.07
CA ALA A 94 38.84 -3.89 36.21
C ALA A 94 37.41 -3.40 36.56
N THR A 95 36.47 -3.44 35.61
CA THR A 95 35.03 -3.50 35.94
C THR A 95 34.36 -4.63 35.15
N ALA A 96 33.45 -5.35 35.79
CA ALA A 96 32.78 -6.53 35.23
C ALA A 96 32.27 -6.27 33.80
N SER A 97 32.84 -6.98 32.82
CA SER A 97 32.56 -6.77 31.40
C SER A 97 31.11 -7.09 31.09
N ARG A 98 30.26 -6.06 30.93
CA ARG A 98 28.90 -6.22 30.41
C ARG A 98 28.93 -6.27 28.90
N LYS A 99 28.15 -7.18 28.33
CA LYS A 99 28.02 -7.35 26.88
C LYS A 99 26.90 -6.48 26.35
N ILE A 100 27.23 -5.60 25.42
CA ILE A 100 26.26 -4.69 24.79
C ILE A 100 26.21 -4.97 23.32
N HIS A 101 24.99 -5.00 22.82
CA HIS A 101 24.75 -5.18 21.41
C HIS A 101 24.48 -3.84 20.74
N VAL A 102 25.39 -3.43 19.84
CA VAL A 102 25.33 -2.18 19.09
C VAL A 102 24.86 -2.47 17.68
N TYR A 103 23.73 -1.87 17.32
CA TYR A 103 23.15 -1.99 16.00
C TYR A 103 23.06 -0.61 15.34
N VAL A 104 23.53 -0.52 14.10
CA VAL A 104 23.62 0.74 13.36
C VAL A 104 22.89 0.58 12.03
N VAL A 105 21.98 1.51 11.74
CA VAL A 105 21.27 1.57 10.47
C VAL A 105 21.38 2.93 9.81
N LYS A 106 21.47 2.91 8.48
CA LYS A 106 21.32 4.09 7.63
C LYS A 106 19.87 4.19 7.19
N GLN A 107 19.23 5.32 7.50
CA GLN A 107 17.85 5.62 7.11
C GLN A 107 17.83 6.59 5.92
N LEU A 108 17.13 6.18 4.86
CA LEU A 108 16.96 6.98 3.65
C LEU A 108 15.61 7.70 3.65
N PRO A 109 15.56 9.01 3.34
CA PRO A 109 14.32 9.78 3.33
C PRO A 109 13.47 9.53 2.08
N ARG A 110 12.13 9.57 2.20
CA ARG A 110 11.22 9.60 1.04
C ARG A 110 11.24 10.92 0.27
N THR A 111 11.65 11.98 0.97
CA THR A 111 11.66 13.35 0.46
C THR A 111 13.02 13.97 0.77
N PRO A 112 14.08 13.63 0.01
CA PRO A 112 15.46 14.01 0.36
C PRO A 112 15.73 15.51 0.36
N HIS A 113 14.90 16.33 -0.30
CA HIS A 113 15.04 17.79 -0.24
C HIS A 113 14.54 18.41 1.08
N ILE A 114 13.72 17.68 1.86
CA ILE A 114 13.21 18.15 3.17
C ILE A 114 13.96 17.45 4.32
N PHE A 115 14.14 16.15 4.21
CA PHE A 115 14.71 15.32 5.27
C PHE A 115 16.13 14.88 4.93
N SER A 116 17.01 14.90 5.93
CA SER A 116 18.37 14.38 5.82
C SER A 116 18.36 12.85 5.85
N THR A 117 19.23 12.23 5.07
CA THR A 117 19.74 10.89 5.42
C THR A 117 20.29 10.92 6.84
N GLY A 118 20.10 9.86 7.61
CA GLY A 118 20.60 9.81 8.97
C GLY A 118 20.96 8.41 9.40
N VAL A 119 21.80 8.33 10.41
CA VAL A 119 22.25 7.09 11.04
C VAL A 119 21.56 6.95 12.38
N GLU A 120 21.00 5.78 12.64
CA GLU A 120 20.33 5.47 13.90
C GLU A 120 21.07 4.33 14.59
N PHE A 121 21.47 4.59 15.84
CA PHE A 121 22.18 3.68 16.71
C PHE A 121 21.21 3.11 17.73
N PHE A 122 21.24 1.79 17.92
CA PHE A 122 20.52 1.08 18.96
C PHE A 122 21.54 0.40 19.86
N LEU A 123 21.64 0.86 21.11
CA LEU A 123 22.52 0.30 22.13
C LEU A 123 21.66 -0.56 23.05
N SER A 124 21.78 -1.88 22.95
CA SER A 124 20.91 -2.82 23.67
C SER A 124 21.67 -3.50 24.80
N CYS A 125 21.18 -3.36 26.02
CA CYS A 125 21.63 -4.12 27.18
C CYS A 125 20.55 -5.15 27.55
N VAL A 126 20.84 -6.42 27.33
CA VAL A 126 19.88 -7.52 27.53
C VAL A 126 19.61 -7.73 29.02
N GLU A 127 20.64 -7.65 29.85
CA GLU A 127 20.56 -7.82 31.31
C GLU A 127 19.58 -6.84 31.96
N GLU A 128 19.62 -5.58 31.54
CA GLU A 128 18.76 -4.50 32.06
C GLU A 128 17.45 -4.33 31.27
N SER A 129 17.23 -5.16 30.25
CA SER A 129 16.10 -5.06 29.32
C SER A 129 15.89 -3.62 28.81
N CYS A 130 16.98 -2.97 28.41
CA CYS A 130 16.99 -1.57 28.00
C CYS A 130 17.64 -1.39 26.62
N VAL A 131 17.14 -0.39 25.89
CA VAL A 131 17.63 -0.01 24.56
C VAL A 131 17.71 1.50 24.47
N ILE A 132 18.91 2.04 24.27
CA ILE A 132 19.13 3.46 24.01
C ILE A 132 19.16 3.66 22.50
N ASN A 133 18.40 4.64 22.02
CA ASN A 133 18.37 5.05 20.62
C ASN A 133 18.97 6.45 20.45
N VAL A 134 19.89 6.58 19.49
CA VAL A 134 20.52 7.85 19.13
C VAL A 134 20.44 8.02 17.62
N HIS A 135 19.91 9.16 17.16
CA HIS A 135 19.83 9.49 15.73
C HIS A 135 20.77 10.63 15.37
N LYS A 136 21.50 10.47 14.26
CA LYS A 136 22.50 11.42 13.75
C LYS A 136 22.24 11.74 12.27
N PRO A 137 21.72 12.93 11.92
CA PRO A 137 21.54 13.32 10.52
C PRO A 137 22.89 13.69 9.87
N PHE A 138 23.08 13.37 8.59
CA PHE A 138 24.25 13.79 7.82
C PHE A 138 24.27 15.31 7.51
N SER A 139 23.09 15.91 7.36
CA SER A 139 22.94 17.34 7.03
C SER A 139 22.17 18.05 8.13
N SER A 140 22.83 19.02 8.78
CA SER A 140 22.21 19.90 9.79
C SER A 140 21.18 20.87 9.20
N TYR A 141 21.26 21.19 7.91
CA TYR A 141 20.33 22.10 7.22
C TYR A 141 18.96 21.48 6.89
N LYS A 142 18.84 20.15 6.98
CA LYS A 142 17.60 19.41 6.65
C LYS A 142 16.98 18.87 7.94
N GLN A 143 15.69 18.51 7.88
CA GLN A 143 15.03 17.91 9.05
C GLN A 143 15.54 16.48 9.29
N PRO A 144 15.80 16.06 10.55
CA PRO A 144 16.18 14.68 10.84
C PRO A 144 15.01 13.72 10.60
N LEU A 145 15.33 12.46 10.31
CA LEU A 145 14.34 11.39 10.19
C LEU A 145 13.91 10.88 11.55
N GLY A 146 14.86 10.64 12.46
CA GLY A 146 14.63 10.17 13.82
C GLY A 146 14.39 11.27 14.85
N ALA A 147 14.36 10.88 16.12
CA ALA A 147 14.23 11.81 17.23
C ALA A 147 15.47 12.69 17.36
N ARG A 148 15.28 13.98 17.66
CA ARG A 148 16.39 14.93 17.88
C ARG A 148 17.14 14.69 19.19
N VAL A 149 16.48 14.07 20.14
CA VAL A 149 17.01 13.74 21.46
C VAL A 149 17.20 12.23 21.56
N ALA A 150 18.31 11.81 22.17
CA ALA A 150 18.50 10.42 22.52
C ALA A 150 17.44 10.00 23.54
N PHE A 151 16.97 8.76 23.43
CA PHE A 151 15.96 8.22 24.33
C PHE A 151 16.21 6.76 24.64
N MET A 152 15.73 6.32 25.80
CA MET A 152 15.87 4.95 26.28
C MET A 152 14.49 4.32 26.43
N LEU A 153 14.33 3.15 25.82
CA LEU A 153 13.25 2.22 26.06
C LEU A 153 13.70 1.23 27.14
N GLN A 154 12.87 0.99 28.15
CA GLN A 154 13.20 0.04 29.20
C GLN A 154 11.98 -0.75 29.62
N GLN A 155 12.16 -2.07 29.80
CA GLN A 155 11.21 -2.93 30.49
C GLN A 155 11.71 -3.17 31.91
N GLY A 156 11.02 -2.60 32.91
CA GLY A 156 11.34 -2.82 34.31
C GLY A 156 10.93 -4.21 34.78
N GLY A 157 11.67 -4.73 35.77
CA GLY A 157 11.32 -5.98 36.45
C GLY A 157 9.99 -5.93 37.23
N ASP A 158 9.45 -4.72 37.43
CA ASP A 158 8.14 -4.44 38.00
C ASP A 158 6.99 -4.58 37.00
N GLY A 159 7.28 -4.97 35.75
CA GLY A 159 6.28 -5.15 34.70
C GLY A 159 5.89 -3.88 33.94
N PHE A 160 6.56 -2.75 34.21
CA PHE A 160 6.30 -1.50 33.52
C PHE A 160 7.25 -1.30 32.33
N THR A 161 6.72 -0.85 31.19
CA THR A 161 7.52 -0.33 30.08
C THR A 161 7.59 1.18 30.18
N SER A 162 8.75 1.77 29.90
CA SER A 162 8.91 3.22 29.88
C SER A 162 9.72 3.72 28.70
N ILE A 163 9.48 4.98 28.31
CA ILE A 163 10.42 5.78 27.51
C ILE A 163 10.94 6.90 28.39
N SER A 164 12.25 7.05 28.40
CA SER A 164 12.94 8.19 28.98
C SER A 164 13.78 8.91 27.93
N VAL A 165 13.98 10.22 28.08
CA VAL A 165 14.77 11.03 27.13
C VAL A 165 15.97 11.63 27.83
N TYR A 166 17.08 11.72 27.12
CA TYR A 166 18.31 12.33 27.63
C TYR A 166 18.15 13.85 27.71
N GLN A 167 18.37 14.43 28.90
CA GLN A 167 18.18 15.87 29.13
C GLN A 167 19.38 16.51 29.84
N PRO A 168 20.39 16.99 29.09
CA PRO A 168 21.45 17.78 29.71
C PRO A 168 20.96 19.20 30.09
N ASN A 169 20.02 19.81 29.34
CA ASN A 169 19.63 21.24 29.47
C ASN A 169 18.10 21.54 29.47
N ASN A 170 17.26 20.62 29.98
CA ASN A 170 15.81 20.86 30.22
C ASN A 170 14.92 21.25 29.01
N ILE A 171 15.12 20.61 27.85
CA ILE A 171 14.29 20.82 26.64
C ILE A 171 13.10 19.84 26.67
N MET A 172 12.00 20.22 27.35
CA MET A 172 10.77 19.41 27.41
C MET A 172 9.81 19.64 26.22
N SER A 173 10.13 20.55 25.30
CA SER A 173 9.23 21.00 24.22
C SER A 173 9.59 20.48 22.81
N ASP A 174 10.51 19.50 22.68
CA ASP A 174 10.85 18.95 21.36
C ASP A 174 9.70 18.11 20.78
N PHE A 175 9.31 18.39 19.53
CA PHE A 175 8.25 17.65 18.82
C PHE A 175 8.49 16.14 18.72
N SER A 176 9.75 15.69 18.84
CA SER A 176 10.13 14.28 18.87
C SER A 176 9.58 13.59 20.12
N ILE A 177 9.49 14.29 21.26
CA ILE A 177 8.94 13.74 22.51
C ILE A 177 7.48 13.36 22.31
N GLU A 178 6.70 14.22 21.65
CA GLU A 178 5.29 13.94 21.38
C GLU A 178 5.12 12.77 20.42
N TRP A 179 6.01 12.65 19.43
CA TRP A 179 6.03 11.47 18.54
C TRP A 179 6.37 10.18 19.30
N LEU A 180 7.34 10.22 20.23
CA LEU A 180 7.68 9.07 21.08
C LEU A 180 6.47 8.62 21.90
N LYS A 181 5.76 9.54 22.55
CA LYS A 181 4.56 9.25 23.37
C LYS A 181 3.38 8.76 22.54
N GLN A 182 3.04 9.46 21.45
CA GLN A 182 1.80 9.22 20.70
C GLN A 182 1.91 8.21 19.56
N LYS A 183 3.13 7.85 19.15
CA LYS A 183 3.37 6.97 17.98
C LYS A 183 4.25 5.79 18.32
N LEU A 184 5.47 6.03 18.80
CA LEU A 184 6.41 4.93 19.05
C LEU A 184 5.96 4.04 20.21
N PHE A 185 5.69 4.63 21.37
CA PHE A 185 5.35 3.86 22.58
C PHE A 185 4.12 2.95 22.38
N PRO A 186 2.97 3.41 21.85
CA PRO A 186 1.84 2.53 21.63
C PRO A 186 2.11 1.43 20.59
N CYS A 187 3.00 1.68 19.62
CA CYS A 187 3.40 0.68 18.63
C CYS A 187 4.28 -0.40 19.26
N ILE A 188 5.25 -0.04 20.11
CA ILE A 188 6.08 -1.00 20.85
C ILE A 188 5.21 -1.92 21.72
N LEU A 189 4.31 -1.35 22.52
CA LEU A 189 3.39 -2.13 23.36
C LEU A 189 2.52 -3.08 22.53
N LYS A 190 1.94 -2.58 21.43
CA LYS A 190 1.14 -3.40 20.51
C LYS A 190 1.96 -4.54 19.89
N TRP A 191 3.19 -4.29 19.48
CA TRP A 191 4.05 -5.31 18.87
C TRP A 191 4.53 -6.35 19.87
N ALA A 192 4.74 -5.97 21.14
CA ALA A 192 5.15 -6.87 22.21
C ALA A 192 4.09 -7.93 22.51
N VAL A 193 2.81 -7.53 22.56
CA VAL A 193 1.67 -8.42 22.87
C VAL A 193 1.18 -9.19 21.64
N SER A 194 1.56 -8.76 20.43
CA SER A 194 1.19 -9.49 19.21
C SER A 194 1.71 -10.92 19.31
N PRO A 195 0.89 -11.95 18.99
CA PRO A 195 1.35 -13.34 19.01
C PRO A 195 2.63 -13.47 18.20
N LEU A 196 3.47 -14.47 18.52
CA LEU A 196 4.49 -14.92 17.58
C LEU A 196 3.73 -15.40 16.33
N GLY A 197 3.47 -14.49 15.40
CA GLY A 197 3.01 -14.85 14.09
C GLY A 197 4.10 -15.77 13.56
N ASP A 198 3.74 -17.02 13.29
CA ASP A 198 4.59 -17.95 12.58
C ASP A 198 5.11 -17.24 11.34
N CYS A 199 6.32 -16.67 11.41
CA CYS A 199 7.02 -16.10 10.26
C CYS A 199 7.21 -17.15 9.15
N LYS A 200 6.92 -18.42 9.46
CA LYS A 200 6.92 -19.57 8.56
C LYS A 200 5.60 -19.80 7.80
N ARG A 201 4.48 -19.15 8.13
CA ARG A 201 3.19 -19.40 7.43
C ARG A 201 2.96 -18.56 6.17
N THR A 202 3.68 -17.45 5.99
CA THR A 202 3.52 -16.57 4.82
C THR A 202 4.77 -16.63 3.95
N THR A 203 4.61 -17.02 2.69
CA THR A 203 5.65 -17.00 1.65
C THR A 203 6.06 -15.59 1.22
N ILE A 204 5.33 -14.57 1.66
CA ILE A 204 5.55 -13.17 1.30
C ILE A 204 6.70 -12.60 2.16
N PRO A 205 7.76 -12.00 1.55
CA PRO A 205 8.88 -11.40 2.27
C PRO A 205 8.45 -10.36 3.29
N SER A 206 9.08 -10.29 4.45
CA SER A 206 8.76 -9.28 5.48
C SER A 206 9.29 -7.88 5.13
N SER A 207 10.53 -7.82 4.62
CA SER A 207 11.24 -6.62 4.16
C SER A 207 10.89 -6.25 2.71
N SER A 208 11.26 -5.05 2.28
CA SER A 208 11.03 -4.53 0.92
C SER A 208 12.35 -4.26 0.22
N LEU A 209 12.37 -4.38 -1.11
CA LEU A 209 13.57 -4.21 -1.94
C LEU A 209 14.68 -5.21 -1.60
N ASN A 210 14.36 -6.50 -1.54
CA ASN A 210 15.32 -7.56 -1.22
C ASN A 210 16.16 -8.00 -2.42
N LEU A 211 15.69 -7.74 -3.65
CA LEU A 211 16.40 -8.13 -4.88
C LEU A 211 17.21 -6.99 -5.51
N VAL A 212 17.09 -5.76 -4.98
CA VAL A 212 17.82 -4.58 -5.48
C VAL A 212 18.37 -3.80 -4.30
N SER A 213 19.49 -3.07 -4.49
CA SER A 213 20.02 -2.19 -3.45
C SER A 213 19.01 -1.09 -3.12
N ALA A 214 18.60 -1.02 -1.84
CA ALA A 214 17.67 0.01 -1.38
C ALA A 214 18.25 1.43 -1.53
N GLU A 215 19.58 1.57 -1.50
CA GLU A 215 20.30 2.82 -1.70
C GLU A 215 20.26 3.26 -3.16
N LYS A 216 20.73 2.40 -4.07
CA LYS A 216 20.63 2.67 -5.52
C LYS A 216 19.19 2.92 -5.95
N TYR A 217 18.23 2.19 -5.36
CA TYR A 217 16.80 2.41 -5.60
C TYR A 217 16.35 3.80 -5.16
N ALA A 218 16.74 4.24 -3.97
CA ALA A 218 16.37 5.56 -3.48
C ALA A 218 16.91 6.69 -4.37
N GLU A 219 18.17 6.56 -4.80
CA GLU A 219 18.83 7.49 -5.71
C GLU A 219 18.12 7.55 -7.06
N LEU A 220 18.01 6.40 -7.74
CA LEU A 220 17.39 6.32 -9.07
C LEU A 220 15.93 6.73 -9.05
N TYR A 221 15.18 6.35 -8.00
CA TYR A 221 13.79 6.77 -7.84
C TYR A 221 13.66 8.30 -7.72
N CYS A 222 14.58 8.95 -7.00
CA CYS A 222 14.57 10.41 -6.89
C CYS A 222 14.95 11.08 -8.21
N GLU A 223 15.99 10.58 -8.90
CA GLU A 223 16.40 11.06 -10.21
C GLU A 223 15.24 10.99 -11.23
N LEU A 224 14.58 9.83 -11.33
CA LEU A 224 13.45 9.66 -12.25
C LEU A 224 12.25 10.54 -11.86
N LYS A 225 12.00 10.76 -10.56
CA LYS A 225 10.97 11.69 -10.10
C LYS A 225 11.26 13.13 -10.47
N GLU A 226 12.50 13.57 -10.36
CA GLU A 226 12.91 14.92 -10.75
C GLU A 226 12.82 15.09 -12.27
N LYS A 227 13.28 14.08 -13.02
CA LYS A 227 13.28 14.08 -14.49
C LYS A 227 11.87 14.05 -15.09
N TYR A 228 10.98 13.18 -14.60
CA TYR A 228 9.68 12.93 -15.24
C TYR A 228 8.47 13.39 -14.40
N GLY A 229 8.58 13.38 -13.06
CA GLY A 229 7.44 13.50 -12.16
C GLY A 229 6.67 14.81 -12.29
N LYS A 230 7.37 15.95 -12.28
CA LYS A 230 6.72 17.28 -12.31
C LYS A 230 5.88 17.47 -13.57
N LYS A 231 6.47 17.25 -14.75
CA LYS A 231 5.80 17.43 -16.06
C LYS A 231 4.61 16.49 -16.23
N LEU A 232 4.74 15.22 -15.81
CA LEU A 232 3.66 14.23 -15.92
C LEU A 232 2.49 14.54 -14.97
N ILE A 233 2.78 15.04 -13.75
CA ILE A 233 1.74 15.39 -12.78
C ILE A 233 0.97 16.65 -13.21
N GLU A 234 1.67 17.67 -13.71
CA GLU A 234 1.04 18.93 -14.13
C GLU A 234 0.13 18.75 -15.36
N ASN A 235 0.52 17.86 -16.29
CA ASN A 235 -0.20 17.64 -17.54
C ASN A 235 -0.98 16.32 -17.57
N TRP A 236 -1.37 15.80 -16.40
CA TRP A 236 -1.99 14.48 -16.29
C TRP A 236 -3.36 14.43 -16.99
N PRO A 237 -3.54 13.58 -18.03
CA PRO A 237 -4.76 13.59 -18.85
C PRO A 237 -5.83 12.61 -18.35
N GLU A 238 -5.51 11.80 -17.34
CA GLU A 238 -6.42 10.79 -16.78
C GLU A 238 -7.24 11.34 -15.62
N ASN A 239 -8.39 10.72 -15.31
CA ASN A 239 -9.27 11.13 -14.22
C ASN A 239 -8.80 10.66 -12.82
N THR A 240 -7.62 10.06 -12.74
CA THR A 240 -7.05 9.46 -11.53
C THR A 240 -6.11 10.43 -10.82
N ASP A 241 -5.70 10.12 -9.58
CA ASP A 241 -4.75 10.93 -8.81
C ASP A 241 -3.34 10.89 -9.44
N PRO A 242 -2.85 11.97 -10.07
CA PRO A 242 -1.55 11.96 -10.76
C PRO A 242 -0.40 11.64 -9.83
N MET A 243 -0.40 12.17 -8.59
CA MET A 243 0.70 11.95 -7.65
C MET A 243 0.83 10.49 -7.27
N LYS A 244 -0.29 9.79 -7.16
CA LYS A 244 -0.29 8.36 -6.84
C LYS A 244 0.25 7.54 -8.02
N PHE A 245 -0.33 7.69 -9.21
CA PHE A 245 -0.05 6.82 -10.35
C PHE A 245 1.32 7.12 -10.99
N VAL A 246 1.69 8.39 -11.17
CA VAL A 246 3.01 8.75 -11.73
C VAL A 246 4.14 8.23 -10.85
N TYR A 247 4.05 8.43 -9.54
CA TYR A 247 5.10 7.95 -8.63
C TYR A 247 5.08 6.44 -8.40
N GLU A 248 3.94 5.77 -8.60
CA GLU A 248 3.85 4.31 -8.63
C GLU A 248 4.62 3.75 -9.84
N ASP A 249 4.34 4.28 -11.04
CA ASP A 249 5.01 3.85 -12.27
C ASP A 249 6.52 4.15 -12.24
N ILE A 250 6.92 5.34 -11.75
CA ILE A 250 8.35 5.69 -11.59
C ILE A 250 9.05 4.76 -10.59
N ALA A 251 8.38 4.37 -9.51
CA ALA A 251 8.94 3.42 -8.54
C ALA A 251 9.10 2.01 -9.14
N ILE A 252 8.15 1.54 -9.95
CA ILE A 252 8.26 0.26 -10.66
C ILE A 252 9.40 0.33 -11.67
N ALA A 253 9.51 1.42 -12.45
CA ALA A 253 10.58 1.62 -13.42
C ALA A 253 11.97 1.64 -12.74
N ALA A 254 12.14 2.36 -11.63
CA ALA A 254 13.38 2.38 -10.87
C ALA A 254 13.79 0.97 -10.40
N TYR A 255 12.81 0.19 -9.93
CA TYR A 255 13.06 -1.19 -9.50
C TYR A 255 13.51 -2.08 -10.66
N LEU A 256 12.81 -2.04 -11.81
CA LEU A 256 13.13 -2.86 -12.98
C LEU A 256 14.50 -2.50 -13.56
N LEU A 257 14.84 -1.21 -13.66
CA LEU A 257 16.15 -0.77 -14.14
C LEU A 257 17.29 -1.30 -13.26
N LEU A 258 17.11 -1.33 -11.94
CA LEU A 258 18.11 -1.90 -11.03
C LEU A 258 18.13 -3.42 -11.06
N LEU A 259 16.98 -4.06 -11.22
CA LEU A 259 16.88 -5.49 -11.41
C LEU A 259 17.70 -5.94 -12.64
N TRP A 260 17.67 -5.14 -13.72
CA TRP A 260 18.46 -5.35 -14.94
C TRP A 260 19.86 -4.72 -14.89
N GLU A 261 20.32 -4.18 -13.77
CA GLU A 261 21.62 -3.49 -13.71
C GLU A 261 22.76 -4.42 -14.11
N LYS A 262 22.80 -5.63 -13.54
CA LYS A 262 23.82 -6.64 -13.86
C LYS A 262 23.77 -7.06 -15.33
N GLU A 263 22.58 -7.36 -15.85
CA GLU A 263 22.38 -7.81 -17.23
C GLU A 263 22.78 -6.71 -18.24
N ARG A 264 22.42 -5.45 -17.98
CA ARG A 264 22.82 -4.31 -18.83
C ARG A 264 24.33 -4.06 -18.79
N PHE A 265 24.97 -4.28 -17.64
CA PHE A 265 26.42 -4.16 -17.52
C PHE A 265 27.14 -5.25 -18.32
N GLU A 266 26.65 -6.49 -18.28
CA GLU A 266 27.25 -7.64 -18.99
C GLU A 266 27.02 -7.58 -20.50
N THR A 267 25.84 -7.15 -20.95
CA THR A 267 25.48 -7.12 -22.38
C THR A 267 25.83 -5.81 -23.09
N GLY A 268 26.06 -4.73 -22.32
CA GLY A 268 26.34 -3.40 -22.86
C GLY A 268 25.15 -2.72 -23.58
N THR A 269 23.96 -3.34 -23.58
CA THR A 269 22.77 -2.83 -24.28
C THR A 269 21.55 -2.74 -23.35
N GLY A 270 20.67 -1.77 -23.59
CA GLY A 270 19.39 -1.67 -22.88
C GLY A 270 18.30 -2.56 -23.50
N HIS A 271 17.21 -2.78 -22.77
CA HIS A 271 16.06 -3.51 -23.30
C HIS A 271 15.21 -2.60 -24.19
N ARG A 272 14.99 -3.01 -25.44
CA ARG A 272 13.91 -2.47 -26.27
C ARG A 272 12.60 -3.12 -25.82
N GLY A 273 11.56 -2.33 -25.61
CA GLY A 273 10.26 -2.83 -25.13
C GLY A 273 9.15 -2.59 -26.13
N LEU A 274 8.03 -3.30 -25.96
CA LEU A 274 6.74 -3.04 -26.60
C LEU A 274 5.69 -2.97 -25.50
N GLY A 275 4.93 -1.87 -25.42
CA GLY A 275 3.83 -1.74 -24.46
C GLY A 275 2.52 -2.21 -25.08
N ILE A 276 1.84 -3.16 -24.44
CA ILE A 276 0.55 -3.67 -24.89
C ILE A 276 -0.51 -3.38 -23.84
N ASP A 277 -1.52 -2.58 -24.20
CA ASP A 277 -2.72 -2.40 -23.38
C ASP A 277 -3.96 -2.86 -24.16
N LEU A 278 -4.95 -3.38 -23.43
CA LEU A 278 -6.26 -3.69 -24.01
C LEU A 278 -6.93 -2.46 -24.65
N ARG A 279 -6.61 -1.26 -24.14
CA ARG A 279 -7.22 0.00 -24.55
C ARG A 279 -6.18 1.10 -24.55
N ARG A 280 -6.28 2.00 -25.52
CA ARG A 280 -5.46 3.20 -25.58
C ARG A 280 -5.67 4.05 -24.32
N ARG A 281 -4.58 4.48 -23.68
CA ARG A 281 -4.62 5.44 -22.57
C ARG A 281 -4.43 6.86 -23.10
N LYS A 282 -5.00 7.86 -22.43
CA LYS A 282 -4.87 9.27 -22.86
C LYS A 282 -3.45 9.77 -22.68
N ILE A 283 -2.73 9.22 -21.71
CA ILE A 283 -1.32 9.54 -21.48
C ILE A 283 -0.40 9.19 -22.65
N TRP A 284 -0.82 8.31 -23.56
CA TRP A 284 0.01 7.94 -24.71
C TRP A 284 0.35 9.12 -25.61
N ASP A 285 -0.54 10.12 -25.69
CA ASP A 285 -0.30 11.36 -26.47
C ASP A 285 0.85 12.21 -25.91
N MET A 286 1.29 11.94 -24.68
CA MET A 286 2.41 12.65 -24.06
C MET A 286 3.77 12.00 -24.31
N TYR A 287 3.79 10.77 -24.84
CA TYR A 287 5.02 10.05 -25.12
C TYR A 287 5.54 10.37 -26.52
N PRO A 288 6.86 10.26 -26.77
CA PRO A 288 7.43 10.41 -28.10
C PRO A 288 6.75 9.44 -29.10
N PRO A 289 6.49 9.84 -30.36
CA PRO A 289 5.85 8.99 -31.37
C PRO A 289 6.57 7.66 -31.62
N GLU A 290 7.88 7.63 -31.37
CA GLU A 290 8.73 6.45 -31.53
C GLU A 290 8.53 5.43 -30.41
N THR A 291 7.75 5.75 -29.37
CA THR A 291 7.47 4.84 -28.25
C THR A 291 6.54 3.71 -28.75
N PRO A 292 7.01 2.46 -28.80
CA PRO A 292 6.25 1.35 -29.35
C PRO A 292 5.13 0.94 -28.38
N LEU A 293 3.90 1.36 -28.71
CA LEU A 293 2.68 1.09 -27.95
C LEU A 293 1.60 0.52 -28.86
N GLN A 294 0.97 -0.57 -28.43
CA GLN A 294 -0.04 -1.28 -29.20
C GLN A 294 -1.31 -1.49 -28.38
N VAL A 295 -2.45 -1.18 -29.00
CA VAL A 295 -3.75 -1.59 -28.47
C VAL A 295 -4.05 -2.98 -28.97
N CYS A 296 -3.98 -3.98 -28.09
CA CYS A 296 -4.21 -5.37 -28.45
C CYS A 296 -4.87 -6.14 -27.30
N THR A 297 -5.78 -7.06 -27.64
CA THR A 297 -6.30 -8.04 -26.70
C THR A 297 -5.37 -9.25 -26.72
N VAL A 298 -4.68 -9.52 -25.62
CA VAL A 298 -3.86 -10.72 -25.48
C VAL A 298 -4.77 -11.87 -25.04
N VAL A 299 -4.93 -12.87 -25.90
CA VAL A 299 -5.65 -14.12 -25.61
C VAL A 299 -4.62 -15.26 -25.53
N PRO A 300 -4.44 -15.89 -24.36
CA PRO A 300 -3.46 -16.96 -24.18
C PRO A 300 -3.68 -18.10 -25.19
N SER A 301 -2.76 -18.22 -26.14
CA SER A 301 -2.78 -19.17 -27.25
C SER A 301 -1.37 -19.32 -27.84
N SER A 302 -1.18 -20.30 -28.73
CA SER A 302 0.06 -20.51 -29.48
C SER A 302 0.49 -19.29 -30.31
N SER A 303 -0.45 -18.39 -30.65
CA SER A 303 -0.17 -17.14 -31.34
C SER A 303 0.37 -16.03 -30.43
N THR A 304 0.24 -16.17 -29.11
CA THR A 304 0.67 -15.17 -28.11
C THR A 304 1.96 -15.57 -27.40
N VAL A 305 2.97 -15.93 -28.18
CA VAL A 305 4.34 -16.19 -27.71
C VAL A 305 5.30 -15.18 -28.30
N TYR A 306 6.39 -14.91 -27.58
CA TYR A 306 7.38 -13.90 -27.95
C TYR A 306 8.81 -14.47 -27.89
N PRO A 307 9.22 -15.31 -28.87
CA PRO A 307 10.51 -16.01 -28.82
C PRO A 307 11.74 -15.10 -28.77
N GLU A 308 11.62 -13.89 -29.34
CA GLU A 308 12.70 -12.89 -29.39
C GLU A 308 12.76 -11.98 -28.15
N VAL A 309 11.88 -12.19 -27.17
CA VAL A 309 11.77 -11.33 -25.99
C VAL A 309 12.42 -11.99 -24.78
N ASP A 310 13.31 -11.23 -24.12
CA ASP A 310 13.99 -11.69 -22.90
C ASP A 310 13.11 -11.58 -21.65
N TRP A 311 12.17 -10.63 -21.63
CA TRP A 311 11.38 -10.27 -20.46
C TRP A 311 9.91 -10.00 -20.78
N ILE A 312 9.01 -10.66 -20.06
CA ILE A 312 7.57 -10.34 -20.05
C ILE A 312 7.20 -9.63 -18.75
N ILE A 313 6.58 -8.46 -18.85
CA ILE A 313 6.23 -7.63 -17.69
C ILE A 313 4.70 -7.61 -17.52
N GLY A 314 4.21 -8.35 -16.54
CA GLY A 314 2.83 -8.30 -16.07
C GLY A 314 2.63 -7.21 -15.02
N ASN A 315 2.56 -5.93 -15.44
CA ASN A 315 2.26 -4.83 -14.53
C ASN A 315 0.75 -4.71 -14.32
N HIS A 316 0.24 -5.11 -13.14
CA HIS A 316 -1.20 -5.03 -12.84
C HIS A 316 -2.07 -5.71 -13.91
N SER A 317 -1.59 -6.84 -14.44
CA SER A 317 -2.13 -7.50 -15.63
C SER A 317 -3.48 -8.21 -15.43
N ASP A 318 -4.20 -7.93 -14.35
CA ASP A 318 -5.54 -8.44 -14.04
C ASP A 318 -5.74 -9.93 -14.39
N GLU A 319 -6.65 -10.25 -15.32
CA GLU A 319 -7.00 -11.60 -15.75
C GLU A 319 -5.82 -12.37 -16.36
N LEU A 320 -4.83 -11.66 -16.93
CA LEU A 320 -3.61 -12.25 -17.49
C LEU A 320 -2.58 -12.61 -16.44
N THR A 321 -2.72 -12.15 -15.19
CA THR A 321 -1.75 -12.43 -14.11
C THR A 321 -1.32 -13.90 -14.02
N PRO A 322 -2.23 -14.90 -13.96
CA PRO A 322 -1.83 -16.31 -13.92
C PRO A 322 -1.27 -16.82 -15.25
N TRP A 323 -1.51 -16.12 -16.37
CA TRP A 323 -1.04 -16.50 -17.70
C TRP A 323 0.36 -16.00 -18.03
N ILE A 324 0.82 -14.90 -17.42
CA ILE A 324 2.16 -14.33 -17.68
C ILE A 324 3.29 -15.38 -17.53
N PRO A 325 3.34 -16.21 -16.47
CA PRO A 325 4.36 -17.26 -16.37
C PRO A 325 4.25 -18.31 -17.48
N ILE A 326 3.03 -18.67 -17.89
CA ILE A 326 2.79 -19.68 -18.95
C ILE A 326 3.26 -19.14 -20.31
N ILE A 327 2.90 -17.89 -20.62
CA ILE A 327 3.33 -17.21 -21.85
C ILE A 327 4.86 -17.12 -21.87
N ALA A 328 5.49 -16.72 -20.78
CA ALA A 328 6.95 -16.67 -20.67
C ALA A 328 7.60 -18.07 -20.80
N ALA A 329 6.97 -19.11 -20.26
CA ALA A 329 7.42 -20.50 -20.40
C ALA A 329 7.43 -21.00 -21.84
N ARG A 330 6.37 -20.69 -22.58
CA ARG A 330 6.20 -21.12 -23.97
C ARG A 330 6.83 -20.19 -25.00
N SER A 331 7.26 -18.99 -24.60
CA SER A 331 7.96 -18.05 -25.50
C SER A 331 9.40 -18.48 -25.76
N SER A 332 10.20 -18.70 -24.71
CA SER A 332 11.57 -19.18 -24.82
C SER A 332 12.06 -19.73 -23.48
N ASN A 333 13.03 -20.65 -23.51
CA ASN A 333 13.64 -21.18 -22.29
C ASN A 333 14.43 -20.11 -21.51
N SER A 334 14.99 -19.12 -22.22
CA SER A 334 15.70 -17.98 -21.62
C SER A 334 14.78 -16.83 -21.19
N CYS A 335 13.51 -16.84 -21.63
CA CYS A 335 12.55 -15.78 -21.30
C CYS A 335 12.27 -15.75 -19.80
N ARG A 336 12.35 -14.55 -19.24
CA ARG A 336 12.08 -14.22 -17.84
C ARG A 336 10.77 -13.45 -17.73
N PHE A 337 10.28 -13.28 -16.51
CA PHE A 337 9.15 -12.40 -16.28
C PHE A 337 9.26 -11.61 -14.98
N PHE A 338 8.62 -10.44 -15.00
CA PHE A 338 8.26 -9.69 -13.81
C PHE A 338 6.74 -9.64 -13.73
N LEU A 339 6.17 -9.91 -12.56
CA LEU A 339 4.73 -9.91 -12.36
C LEU A 339 4.37 -9.13 -11.09
N LEU A 340 3.44 -8.18 -11.22
CA LEU A 340 2.89 -7.41 -10.10
C LEU A 340 1.38 -7.65 -9.96
N PRO A 341 0.97 -8.71 -9.24
CA PRO A 341 -0.44 -9.06 -9.09
C PRO A 341 -1.22 -8.03 -8.27
N CYS A 342 -2.35 -7.56 -8.81
CA CYS A 342 -3.32 -6.77 -8.05
C CYS A 342 -4.71 -7.42 -7.98
N CYS A 343 -5.25 -7.96 -9.07
CA CYS A 343 -6.59 -8.52 -9.05
C CYS A 343 -6.52 -10.05 -9.04
N PRO A 344 -7.22 -10.74 -8.11
CA PRO A 344 -7.08 -12.17 -7.96
C PRO A 344 -8.00 -12.90 -8.95
N TYR A 345 -7.40 -13.47 -10.00
CA TYR A 345 -8.07 -14.19 -11.08
C TYR A 345 -7.49 -15.59 -11.26
N GLU A 346 -8.33 -16.54 -11.63
CA GLU A 346 -7.94 -17.88 -12.02
C GLU A 346 -7.64 -17.96 -13.52
N LEU A 347 -7.07 -19.09 -13.99
CA LEU A 347 -6.71 -19.27 -15.40
C LEU A 347 -7.93 -19.19 -16.33
N ASN A 348 -9.11 -19.57 -15.85
CA ASN A 348 -10.37 -19.44 -16.58
C ASN A 348 -10.96 -18.02 -16.58
N GLY A 349 -10.25 -17.02 -16.06
CA GLY A 349 -10.73 -15.65 -15.96
C GLY A 349 -11.76 -15.41 -14.85
N ALA A 350 -12.16 -16.44 -14.08
CA ALA A 350 -13.01 -16.28 -12.91
C ALA A 350 -12.26 -15.58 -11.76
N LYS A 351 -13.00 -14.97 -10.84
CA LYS A 351 -12.41 -14.41 -9.62
C LYS A 351 -11.93 -15.54 -8.71
N TYR A 352 -10.69 -15.41 -8.23
CA TYR A 352 -10.07 -16.39 -7.36
C TYR A 352 -10.89 -16.64 -6.09
N GLN A 353 -11.22 -17.92 -5.86
CA GLN A 353 -11.94 -18.35 -4.68
C GLN A 353 -10.97 -18.78 -3.58
N ARG A 354 -11.06 -18.10 -2.44
CA ARG A 354 -10.27 -18.43 -1.25
C ARG A 354 -10.79 -19.71 -0.63
N TYR A 355 -9.87 -20.60 -0.22
CA TYR A 355 -10.23 -21.81 0.51
C TYR A 355 -9.63 -21.86 1.94
N CYS A 356 -8.61 -21.05 2.26
CA CYS A 356 -7.99 -21.07 3.59
C CYS A 356 -8.37 -19.85 4.45
N ALA A 357 -9.17 -20.09 5.49
CA ALA A 357 -9.60 -19.05 6.43
C ALA A 357 -8.46 -18.42 7.27
N SER A 358 -7.27 -19.04 7.32
CA SER A 358 -6.13 -18.55 8.11
C SER A 358 -5.22 -17.55 7.38
N LYS A 359 -5.28 -17.47 6.05
CA LYS A 359 -4.47 -16.54 5.23
C LYS A 359 -5.34 -15.44 4.64
N SER A 360 -4.79 -14.24 4.41
CA SER A 360 -5.52 -13.23 3.64
C SER A 360 -5.71 -13.71 2.19
N GLN A 361 -6.81 -13.32 1.53
CA GLN A 361 -7.05 -13.68 0.13
C GLN A 361 -5.87 -13.32 -0.77
N TYR A 362 -5.24 -12.16 -0.55
CA TYR A 362 -4.07 -11.74 -1.33
C TYR A 362 -2.85 -12.65 -1.07
N SER A 363 -2.59 -13.04 0.18
CA SER A 363 -1.47 -13.94 0.48
C SER A 363 -1.64 -15.31 -0.14
N GLU A 364 -2.86 -15.86 -0.08
CA GLU A 364 -3.18 -17.15 -0.69
C GLU A 364 -3.12 -17.06 -2.22
N TYR A 365 -3.57 -15.95 -2.80
CA TYR A 365 -3.46 -15.72 -4.24
C TYR A 365 -2.01 -15.64 -4.73
N ILE A 366 -1.10 -15.04 -3.94
CA ILE A 366 0.33 -15.05 -4.26
C ILE A 366 0.89 -16.48 -4.24
N ASP A 367 0.45 -17.32 -3.30
CA ASP A 367 0.82 -18.75 -3.27
C ASP A 367 0.32 -19.49 -4.51
N TYR A 368 -0.92 -19.22 -4.93
CA TYR A 368 -1.50 -19.77 -6.16
C TYR A 368 -0.69 -19.40 -7.40
N VAL A 369 -0.36 -18.12 -7.58
CA VAL A 369 0.46 -17.66 -8.72
C VAL A 369 1.87 -18.25 -8.65
N LYS A 370 2.48 -18.30 -7.45
CA LYS A 370 3.80 -18.92 -7.26
C LYS A 370 3.80 -20.41 -7.65
N ASN A 371 2.73 -21.14 -7.33
CA ASN A 371 2.58 -22.53 -7.75
C ASN A 371 2.53 -22.64 -9.28
N ILE A 372 1.80 -21.76 -9.98
CA ILE A 372 1.80 -21.73 -11.45
C ILE A 372 3.22 -21.51 -11.98
N CYS A 373 3.97 -20.57 -11.42
CA CYS A 373 5.36 -20.34 -11.84
C CYS A 373 6.24 -21.59 -11.66
N PHE A 374 6.04 -22.33 -10.56
CA PHE A 374 6.73 -23.61 -10.33
C PHE A 374 6.34 -24.68 -11.35
N GLN A 375 5.05 -24.81 -11.69
CA GLN A 375 4.60 -25.74 -12.74
C GLN A 375 5.19 -25.36 -14.11
N CYS A 376 5.43 -24.07 -14.34
CA CYS A 376 6.11 -23.54 -15.52
C CYS A 376 7.65 -23.67 -15.47
N GLY A 377 8.20 -24.37 -14.47
CA GLY A 377 9.63 -24.63 -14.34
C GLY A 377 10.47 -23.41 -13.95
N PHE A 378 9.89 -22.35 -13.36
CA PHE A 378 10.63 -21.16 -12.95
C PHE A 378 11.14 -21.21 -11.51
N THR A 379 12.40 -20.81 -11.34
CA THR A 379 12.92 -20.37 -10.04
C THR A 379 12.37 -18.97 -9.76
N THR A 380 11.35 -18.90 -8.90
CA THR A 380 10.57 -17.67 -8.66
C THR A 380 11.01 -16.98 -7.37
N HIS A 381 11.46 -15.74 -7.51
CA HIS A 381 11.76 -14.85 -6.39
C HIS A 381 10.57 -13.95 -6.08
N LEU A 382 10.32 -13.70 -4.79
CA LEU A 382 9.32 -12.73 -4.34
C LEU A 382 10.02 -11.51 -3.77
N ASP A 383 9.48 -10.33 -4.05
CA ASP A 383 9.92 -9.10 -3.40
C ASP A 383 8.74 -8.16 -3.11
N LYS A 384 8.96 -7.18 -2.24
CA LYS A 384 8.00 -6.11 -1.94
C LYS A 384 8.54 -4.79 -2.47
N LEU A 385 7.77 -4.17 -3.36
CA LEU A 385 8.07 -2.85 -3.92
C LEU A 385 7.72 -1.72 -2.94
N ARG A 386 8.34 -0.56 -3.14
CA ARG A 386 8.08 0.68 -2.37
C ARG A 386 7.12 1.63 -3.10
N ILE A 387 5.99 1.10 -3.55
CA ILE A 387 4.93 1.84 -4.26
C ILE A 387 3.76 2.27 -3.35
N PRO A 388 2.93 3.27 -3.75
CA PRO A 388 1.73 3.69 -3.02
C PRO A 388 0.51 2.76 -3.23
N SER A 389 0.74 1.45 -3.23
CA SER A 389 -0.28 0.39 -3.35
C SER A 389 -0.29 -0.55 -2.15
N THR A 390 -1.46 -1.10 -1.83
CA THR A 390 -1.61 -2.18 -0.84
C THR A 390 -1.17 -3.54 -1.40
N LYS A 391 -1.14 -3.68 -2.72
CA LYS A 391 -0.76 -4.88 -3.45
C LYS A 391 0.55 -4.62 -4.18
N ARG A 392 1.63 -4.84 -3.45
CA ARG A 392 2.99 -4.41 -3.80
C ARG A 392 4.01 -5.56 -3.77
N THR A 393 3.53 -6.79 -3.68
CA THR A 393 4.37 -7.98 -3.79
C THR A 393 4.50 -8.33 -5.26
N CYS A 394 5.72 -8.40 -5.78
CA CYS A 394 6.01 -8.86 -7.13
C CYS A 394 6.61 -10.27 -7.11
N LEU A 395 6.47 -10.97 -8.24
CA LEU A 395 7.11 -12.24 -8.52
C LEU A 395 8.05 -12.08 -9.71
N ILE A 396 9.26 -12.61 -9.60
CA ILE A 396 10.29 -12.56 -10.64
C ILE A 396 10.68 -13.98 -11.01
N GLY A 397 10.40 -14.39 -12.25
CA GLY A 397 10.91 -15.65 -12.81
C GLY A 397 12.27 -15.40 -13.43
N TRP A 398 13.34 -15.57 -12.64
CA TRP A 398 14.71 -15.20 -13.07
C TRP A 398 15.42 -16.31 -13.85
N GLY A 399 15.18 -17.56 -13.46
CA GLY A 399 15.81 -18.73 -14.04
C GLY A 399 14.86 -19.92 -14.11
N ARG A 400 15.36 -21.03 -14.66
CA ARG A 400 14.62 -22.27 -14.81
C ARG A 400 15.18 -23.36 -13.90
N THR A 401 14.31 -24.27 -13.48
CA THR A 401 14.75 -25.57 -12.95
C THR A 401 15.39 -26.38 -14.07
N HIS A 402 16.42 -27.15 -13.73
CA HIS A 402 17.09 -28.03 -14.69
C HIS A 402 16.20 -29.24 -15.00
N GLU A 403 15.34 -29.10 -15.99
CA GLU A 403 14.42 -30.14 -16.48
C GLU A 403 14.30 -30.07 -18.00
N GLU A 404 13.92 -31.19 -18.61
CA GLU A 404 13.69 -31.28 -20.06
C GLU A 404 12.46 -30.47 -20.47
N ILE A 405 12.52 -29.88 -21.67
CA ILE A 405 11.46 -29.01 -22.20
C ILE A 405 10.14 -29.78 -22.34
N GLU A 406 10.20 -31.04 -22.80
CA GLU A 406 9.02 -31.91 -22.97
C GLU A 406 8.33 -32.18 -21.64
N THR A 407 9.08 -32.58 -20.61
CA THR A 407 8.54 -32.82 -19.26
C THR A 407 7.85 -31.58 -18.69
N ARG A 408 8.40 -30.40 -18.95
CA ARG A 408 7.79 -29.13 -18.53
C ARG A 408 6.51 -28.85 -19.29
N GLU A 409 6.53 -29.04 -20.61
CA GLU A 409 5.38 -28.80 -21.46
C GLU A 409 4.22 -29.74 -21.09
N ASP A 410 4.50 -31.02 -20.84
CA ASP A 410 3.52 -31.99 -20.35
C ASP A 410 2.88 -31.52 -19.04
N ARG A 411 3.70 -30.98 -18.11
CA ARG A 411 3.21 -30.47 -16.83
C ARG A 411 2.32 -29.24 -16.99
N ILE A 412 2.69 -28.32 -17.87
CA ILE A 412 1.87 -27.15 -18.22
C ILE A 412 0.55 -27.62 -18.82
N GLN A 413 0.61 -28.57 -19.76
CA GLN A 413 -0.58 -29.09 -20.44
C GLN A 413 -1.52 -29.83 -19.48
N GLN A 414 -0.98 -30.64 -18.56
CA GLN A 414 -1.74 -31.30 -17.48
C GLN A 414 -2.39 -30.29 -16.53
N MET A 415 -1.67 -29.22 -16.16
CA MET A 415 -2.22 -28.15 -15.31
C MET A 415 -3.40 -27.43 -15.98
N LEU A 416 -3.31 -27.20 -17.29
CA LEU A 416 -4.37 -26.58 -18.07
C LEU A 416 -5.57 -27.53 -18.24
N SER A 417 -5.34 -28.77 -18.64
CA SER A 417 -6.41 -29.76 -18.88
C SER A 417 -7.17 -30.14 -17.61
N ALA A 418 -6.49 -30.28 -16.47
CA ALA A 418 -7.12 -30.54 -15.17
C ALA A 418 -8.10 -29.43 -14.78
N LYS A 419 -7.78 -28.16 -15.12
CA LYS A 419 -8.65 -27.02 -14.82
C LYS A 419 -9.83 -26.90 -15.79
N THR A 420 -9.64 -27.25 -17.05
CA THR A 420 -10.73 -27.34 -18.02
C THR A 420 -11.74 -28.44 -17.62
N THR A 421 -11.25 -29.60 -17.18
CA THR A 421 -12.09 -30.73 -16.75
C THR A 421 -12.93 -30.41 -15.51
N LEU A 422 -12.36 -29.72 -14.51
CA LEU A 422 -13.09 -29.25 -13.32
C LEU A 422 -14.15 -28.18 -13.65
N THR A 423 -13.95 -27.43 -14.73
CA THR A 423 -14.90 -26.43 -15.20
C THR A 423 -16.07 -27.10 -15.92
N LEU A 424 -15.81 -28.07 -16.80
CA LEU A 424 -16.82 -28.87 -17.49
C LEU A 424 -17.70 -29.71 -16.53
N GLN A 425 -17.12 -30.30 -15.49
CA GLN A 425 -17.88 -31.04 -14.47
C GLN A 425 -18.85 -30.15 -13.67
N LYS A 426 -18.56 -28.85 -13.50
CA LYS A 426 -19.50 -27.89 -12.91
C LYS A 426 -20.65 -27.54 -13.87
N TYR A 427 -20.37 -27.45 -15.17
CA TYR A 427 -21.37 -27.13 -16.19
C TYR A 427 -22.31 -28.30 -16.52
N GLN A 428 -21.89 -29.56 -16.33
CA GLN A 428 -22.74 -30.75 -16.48
C GLN A 428 -23.86 -30.90 -15.43
N SER A 429 -24.03 -29.92 -14.54
CA SER A 429 -25.20 -29.81 -13.64
C SER A 429 -26.27 -28.83 -14.13
N SER A 430 -26.10 -28.25 -15.33
CA SER A 430 -27.12 -27.52 -16.07
C SER A 430 -27.21 -28.09 -17.48
N ASP A 431 -28.38 -28.64 -17.79
CA ASP A 431 -28.70 -29.43 -18.98
C ASP A 431 -28.55 -28.59 -20.26
N GLU A 432 -27.46 -28.79 -21.02
CA GLU A 432 -27.38 -28.47 -22.45
C GLU A 432 -26.18 -29.20 -23.07
N THR A 433 -26.45 -29.94 -24.14
CA THR A 433 -25.62 -31.00 -24.70
C THR A 433 -24.50 -30.52 -25.62
N VAL A 434 -23.34 -31.12 -25.36
CA VAL A 434 -22.05 -31.21 -26.03
C VAL A 434 -22.02 -31.16 -27.57
N GLU A 435 -21.41 -30.11 -28.12
CA GLU A 435 -20.64 -30.08 -29.40
C GLU A 435 -19.28 -29.41 -29.16
N ALA A 436 -18.48 -29.94 -28.23
CA ALA A 436 -17.21 -29.33 -27.80
C ALA A 436 -16.01 -30.30 -27.83
N ALA A 437 -16.06 -31.31 -28.69
CA ALA A 437 -15.01 -32.34 -28.78
C ALA A 437 -13.91 -32.02 -29.82
N GLU A 438 -14.09 -31.00 -30.68
CA GLU A 438 -13.13 -30.67 -31.75
C GLU A 438 -12.34 -29.35 -31.56
N ALA A 439 -12.49 -28.66 -30.43
CA ALA A 439 -11.90 -27.32 -30.21
C ALA A 439 -10.76 -27.27 -29.17
N ILE A 440 -10.00 -28.35 -28.98
CA ILE A 440 -8.84 -28.37 -28.06
C ILE A 440 -7.52 -28.17 -28.85
N GLU A 441 -7.45 -27.10 -29.64
CA GLU A 441 -6.17 -26.61 -30.20
C GLU A 441 -5.70 -25.30 -29.56
N GLU A 442 -6.58 -24.61 -28.83
CA GLU A 442 -6.28 -23.31 -28.22
C GLU A 442 -6.02 -23.50 -26.72
N TRP A 443 -5.00 -22.84 -26.15
CA TRP A 443 -4.61 -22.97 -24.73
C TRP A 443 -5.69 -22.51 -23.74
N THR A 444 -6.88 -22.16 -24.22
CA THR A 444 -7.91 -21.41 -23.52
C THR A 444 -8.69 -22.31 -22.57
N CYS A 445 -8.47 -22.12 -21.27
CA CYS A 445 -9.35 -22.63 -20.21
C CYS A 445 -10.62 -21.77 -20.08
N ASP A 446 -11.40 -21.54 -21.15
CA ASP A 446 -12.53 -20.57 -21.16
C ASP A 446 -12.12 -19.13 -20.80
N PHE A 447 -10.88 -18.73 -21.11
CA PHE A 447 -10.39 -17.38 -20.82
C PHE A 447 -11.26 -16.33 -21.52
N LYS A 448 -11.91 -15.47 -20.73
CA LYS A 448 -12.72 -14.35 -21.24
C LYS A 448 -11.97 -13.03 -21.03
N PRO A 449 -11.39 -12.45 -22.09
CA PRO A 449 -10.82 -11.11 -21.98
C PRO A 449 -11.92 -10.10 -21.62
N ARG A 450 -11.54 -9.01 -20.94
CA ARG A 450 -12.46 -7.91 -20.65
C ARG A 450 -12.95 -7.28 -21.96
N ASP A 451 -14.19 -6.81 -21.95
CA ASP A 451 -14.75 -6.02 -23.05
C ASP A 451 -13.82 -4.86 -23.41
N LYS A 452 -13.63 -4.62 -24.72
CA LYS A 452 -12.84 -3.48 -25.24
C LYS A 452 -13.38 -2.12 -24.79
N VAL A 453 -14.64 -2.06 -24.35
CA VAL A 453 -15.32 -0.85 -23.84
C VAL A 453 -15.73 -1.07 -22.38
N GLU A 454 -15.24 -0.23 -21.45
CA GLU A 454 -15.81 -0.19 -20.10
C GLU A 454 -17.16 0.52 -20.15
N LYS A 455 -18.22 -0.19 -19.77
CA LYS A 455 -19.47 0.46 -19.41
C LYS A 455 -19.29 1.09 -18.03
N VAL A 456 -19.65 2.36 -17.86
CA VAL A 456 -19.50 3.08 -16.58
C VAL A 456 -20.61 2.65 -15.62
N ARG A 457 -20.28 1.74 -14.70
CA ARG A 457 -21.24 1.04 -13.80
C ARG A 457 -21.52 1.75 -12.47
N ASN A 458 -21.59 3.08 -12.47
CA ASN A 458 -21.72 3.87 -11.24
C ASN A 458 -22.91 4.84 -11.27
N CYS A 459 -23.81 4.73 -12.25
CA CYS A 459 -24.95 5.63 -12.45
C CYS A 459 -24.58 7.11 -12.69
N THR A 460 -23.31 7.48 -12.96
CA THR A 460 -22.93 8.90 -13.17
C THR A 460 -23.16 9.39 -14.60
N GLN A 461 -23.36 8.48 -15.56
CA GLN A 461 -23.67 8.79 -16.95
C GLN A 461 -25.18 8.70 -17.26
N LEU A 462 -26.02 8.52 -16.25
CA LEU A 462 -27.47 8.53 -16.43
C LEU A 462 -27.92 9.92 -16.89
N ASP A 463 -28.94 9.92 -17.74
CA ASP A 463 -29.56 11.17 -18.19
C ASP A 463 -30.04 12.01 -16.99
N LYS A 464 -29.82 13.32 -17.06
CA LYS A 464 -30.11 14.23 -15.95
C LYS A 464 -31.61 14.32 -15.66
N THR A 465 -32.46 14.18 -16.67
CA THR A 465 -33.92 14.18 -16.48
C THR A 465 -34.38 12.91 -15.78
N LEU A 466 -33.80 11.76 -16.15
CA LEU A 466 -34.04 10.48 -15.47
C LEU A 466 -33.65 10.53 -13.99
N VAL A 467 -32.47 11.07 -13.69
CA VAL A 467 -31.99 11.25 -12.31
C VAL A 467 -32.92 12.18 -11.52
N ALA A 468 -33.30 13.32 -12.09
CA ALA A 468 -34.22 14.26 -11.45
C ALA A 468 -35.57 13.60 -11.13
N ASN A 469 -36.16 12.87 -12.09
CA ASN A 469 -37.42 12.15 -11.90
C ASN A 469 -37.34 11.13 -10.75
N ILE A 470 -36.24 10.37 -10.66
CA ILE A 470 -36.06 9.41 -9.56
C ILE A 470 -35.89 10.15 -8.23
N VAL A 471 -35.07 11.21 -8.19
CA VAL A 471 -34.89 12.02 -6.98
C VAL A 471 -36.23 12.57 -6.49
N ASP A 472 -37.09 13.04 -7.39
CA ASP A 472 -38.42 13.56 -7.04
C ASP A 472 -39.37 12.46 -6.55
N ILE A 473 -39.43 11.30 -7.22
CA ILE A 473 -40.24 10.16 -6.76
C ILE A 473 -39.84 9.75 -5.35
N VAL A 474 -38.53 9.59 -5.10
CA VAL A 474 -38.02 9.20 -3.77
C VAL A 474 -38.30 10.29 -2.75
N SER A 475 -38.07 11.55 -3.10
CA SER A 475 -38.30 12.68 -2.19
C SER A 475 -39.77 12.81 -1.78
N ASN A 476 -40.69 12.70 -2.73
CA ASN A 476 -42.13 12.75 -2.47
C ASN A 476 -42.58 11.60 -1.57
N GLN A 477 -42.02 10.39 -1.77
CA GLN A 477 -42.31 9.24 -0.92
C GLN A 477 -41.79 9.41 0.51
N LEU A 478 -40.65 10.08 0.70
CA LEU A 478 -40.12 10.39 2.04
C LEU A 478 -40.92 11.52 2.71
N LEU A 479 -41.44 12.48 1.94
CA LEU A 479 -42.27 13.58 2.45
C LEU A 479 -43.69 13.14 2.84
N HIS A 480 -44.19 12.04 2.25
CA HIS A 480 -45.51 11.49 2.54
C HIS A 480 -45.62 11.04 4.01
N GLU A 481 -46.65 11.52 4.73
CA GLU A 481 -46.88 11.29 6.17
C GLU A 481 -45.72 11.79 7.07
N GLY A 482 -45.07 12.87 6.63
CA GLY A 482 -43.81 13.41 7.14
C GLY A 482 -43.54 13.32 8.65
N HIS A 483 -42.27 13.07 8.99
CA HIS A 483 -41.79 13.13 10.37
C HIS A 483 -41.15 14.48 10.64
N ALA A 484 -41.79 15.30 11.47
CA ALA A 484 -41.34 16.65 11.73
C ALA A 484 -40.40 16.72 12.94
N ILE A 485 -39.23 17.35 12.75
CA ILE A 485 -38.21 17.53 13.79
C ILE A 485 -38.09 19.00 14.17
N THR A 486 -37.70 19.25 15.42
CA THR A 486 -37.36 20.59 15.89
C THR A 486 -35.91 20.91 15.51
N THR A 487 -35.70 21.99 14.76
CA THR A 487 -34.37 22.41 14.32
C THR A 487 -33.70 23.33 15.35
N GLU A 488 -32.37 23.25 15.49
CA GLU A 488 -31.56 24.05 16.44
C GLU A 488 -31.28 25.49 15.93
N GLY A 489 -32.32 26.18 15.43
CA GLY A 489 -32.28 27.57 15.01
C GLY A 489 -33.30 28.43 15.76
N THR A 490 -32.98 29.70 16.00
CA THR A 490 -33.93 30.73 16.44
C THR A 490 -34.55 31.40 15.21
N PRO A 491 -35.89 31.40 15.00
CA PRO A 491 -36.93 30.74 15.80
C PRO A 491 -37.01 29.22 15.56
N LYS A 492 -37.43 28.47 16.59
CA LYS A 492 -37.61 27.01 16.51
C LYS A 492 -38.71 26.70 15.49
N LYS A 493 -38.34 26.30 14.28
CA LYS A 493 -39.26 25.90 13.22
C LYS A 493 -39.38 24.37 13.21
N LEU A 494 -40.62 23.89 13.15
CA LEU A 494 -40.93 22.50 12.86
C LEU A 494 -40.58 22.23 11.39
N TRP A 495 -39.66 21.30 11.13
CA TRP A 495 -39.16 21.00 9.78
C TRP A 495 -39.40 19.51 9.46
N ASN A 496 -40.03 19.22 8.32
CA ASN A 496 -40.30 17.86 7.89
C ASN A 496 -39.00 17.15 7.50
N ALA A 497 -38.51 16.23 8.35
CA ALA A 497 -37.36 15.39 8.05
C ALA A 497 -37.68 14.18 7.16
N GLY A 498 -38.94 14.00 6.80
CA GLY A 498 -39.43 12.85 6.07
C GLY A 498 -39.39 11.55 6.88
N ARG A 499 -40.13 10.55 6.43
CA ARG A 499 -40.11 9.20 7.00
C ARG A 499 -38.89 8.40 6.53
N ARG A 500 -38.60 7.31 7.23
CA ARG A 500 -37.57 6.34 6.81
C ARG A 500 -38.24 5.19 6.04
N LEU A 501 -37.80 4.92 4.82
CA LEU A 501 -38.37 3.88 3.97
C LEU A 501 -37.38 2.77 3.63
N GLU A 502 -37.89 1.56 3.45
CA GLU A 502 -37.11 0.43 2.95
C GLU A 502 -36.86 0.59 1.45
N LEU A 503 -35.65 0.30 0.99
CA LEU A 503 -35.27 0.44 -0.43
C LEU A 503 -36.18 -0.38 -1.35
N ARG A 504 -36.72 -1.51 -0.88
CA ARG A 504 -37.68 -2.33 -1.61
C ARG A 504 -38.96 -1.56 -1.92
N LYS A 505 -39.56 -0.90 -0.93
CA LYS A 505 -40.78 -0.09 -1.10
C LYS A 505 -40.55 1.10 -2.03
N VAL A 506 -39.38 1.72 -1.94
CA VAL A 506 -38.99 2.82 -2.83
C VAL A 506 -38.73 2.34 -4.27
N ALA A 507 -38.21 1.13 -4.43
CA ALA A 507 -38.05 0.53 -5.75
C ALA A 507 -39.39 0.15 -6.40
N GLU A 508 -40.38 -0.26 -5.59
CA GLU A 508 -41.75 -0.58 -6.03
C GLU A 508 -42.52 0.68 -6.50
N SER A 509 -42.17 1.87 -5.99
CA SER A 509 -42.80 3.14 -6.40
C SER A 509 -42.16 3.78 -7.64
N ILE A 510 -41.10 3.18 -8.22
CA ILE A 510 -40.44 3.69 -9.42
C ILE A 510 -40.93 2.87 -10.64
N PRO A 511 -41.28 3.51 -11.77
CA PRO A 511 -41.69 2.80 -12.98
C PRO A 511 -40.72 1.68 -13.39
N ARG A 512 -41.29 0.54 -13.81
CA ARG A 512 -40.52 -0.67 -14.14
C ARG A 512 -39.49 -0.44 -15.24
N GLU A 513 -39.82 0.39 -16.23
CA GLU A 513 -38.92 0.79 -17.32
C GLU A 513 -37.69 1.55 -16.82
N THR A 514 -37.90 2.53 -15.93
CA THR A 514 -36.83 3.28 -15.25
C THR A 514 -35.94 2.37 -14.41
N MET A 515 -36.52 1.39 -13.72
CA MET A 515 -35.77 0.40 -12.94
C MET A 515 -34.95 -0.56 -13.82
N ILE A 516 -35.47 -0.95 -15.00
CA ILE A 516 -34.71 -1.73 -15.99
C ILE A 516 -33.53 -0.91 -16.52
N HIS A 517 -33.75 0.37 -16.83
CA HIS A 517 -32.69 1.28 -17.26
C HIS A 517 -31.59 1.44 -16.19
N LEU A 518 -31.96 1.60 -14.92
CA LEU A 518 -31.04 1.64 -13.78
C LEU A 518 -30.24 0.34 -13.58
N ARG A 519 -30.86 -0.82 -13.84
CA ARG A 519 -30.19 -2.13 -13.76
C ARG A 519 -29.23 -2.36 -14.91
N LYS A 520 -29.56 -1.89 -16.13
CA LYS A 520 -28.67 -1.95 -17.30
C LYS A 520 -27.36 -1.18 -17.08
N GLU A 521 -27.42 -0.03 -16.43
CA GLU A 521 -26.25 0.81 -16.08
C GLU A 521 -25.50 0.35 -14.81
N CYS A 522 -25.80 -0.86 -14.31
CA CYS A 522 -25.01 -1.63 -13.34
C CYS A 522 -24.68 -0.96 -11.98
N GLY A 523 -25.41 0.07 -11.56
CA GLY A 523 -25.34 0.61 -10.19
C GLY A 523 -26.63 0.45 -9.38
N GLY A 524 -27.79 0.38 -10.04
CA GLY A 524 -29.09 0.26 -9.37
C GLY A 524 -29.48 1.48 -8.51
N LEU A 525 -30.69 1.43 -7.94
CA LEU A 525 -31.28 2.53 -7.16
C LEU A 525 -30.42 2.91 -5.93
N GLN A 526 -29.86 1.91 -5.23
CA GLN A 526 -29.06 2.15 -4.05
C GLN A 526 -27.80 2.97 -4.34
N THR A 527 -27.11 2.68 -5.45
CA THR A 527 -25.90 3.43 -5.85
C THR A 527 -26.25 4.84 -6.28
N LEU A 528 -27.36 5.03 -7.01
CA LEU A 528 -27.85 6.35 -7.38
C LEU A 528 -28.09 7.23 -6.13
N LEU A 529 -28.78 6.69 -5.13
CA LEU A 529 -29.07 7.41 -3.88
C LEU A 529 -27.80 7.71 -3.08
N LYS A 530 -26.83 6.78 -3.06
CA LYS A 530 -25.51 7.01 -2.44
C LYS A 530 -24.70 8.10 -3.16
N ASN A 531 -24.79 8.21 -4.48
CA ASN A 531 -24.17 9.31 -5.23
C ASN A 531 -24.81 10.66 -4.90
N HIS A 532 -26.09 10.65 -4.53
CA HIS A 532 -26.85 11.82 -4.07
C HIS A 532 -26.83 11.96 -2.53
N ASN A 533 -25.68 11.70 -1.91
CA ASN A 533 -25.46 11.78 -0.46
C ASN A 533 -25.69 13.17 0.18
N HIS A 534 -25.90 14.18 -0.65
CA HIS A 534 -26.24 15.55 -0.25
C HIS A 534 -27.73 15.72 0.00
N ILE A 535 -28.55 14.75 -0.42
CA ILE A 535 -30.01 14.70 -0.26
C ILE A 535 -30.39 13.52 0.61
N PHE A 536 -29.87 12.32 0.28
CA PHE A 536 -30.29 11.07 0.91
C PHE A 536 -29.21 10.45 1.78
N ARG A 537 -29.65 9.73 2.81
CA ARG A 537 -28.82 8.85 3.64
C ARG A 537 -29.35 7.42 3.49
N VAL A 538 -28.45 6.50 3.12
CA VAL A 538 -28.80 5.07 2.92
C VAL A 538 -28.05 4.22 3.95
N VAL A 539 -28.77 3.65 4.91
CA VAL A 539 -28.21 2.86 6.03
C VAL A 539 -29.05 1.60 6.25
N GLN A 540 -28.38 0.44 6.31
CA GLN A 540 -29.01 -0.88 6.56
C GLN A 540 -30.22 -1.17 5.65
N GLY A 541 -30.08 -0.90 4.34
CA GLY A 541 -31.16 -1.17 3.37
C GLY A 541 -32.33 -0.19 3.40
N ARG A 542 -32.23 0.90 4.16
CA ARG A 542 -33.25 1.95 4.29
C ARG A 542 -32.73 3.29 3.79
N VAL A 543 -33.64 4.14 3.29
CA VAL A 543 -33.38 5.50 2.81
C VAL A 543 -34.19 6.52 3.61
N GLU A 544 -33.56 7.66 3.89
CA GLU A 544 -34.14 8.82 4.57
C GLU A 544 -33.44 10.11 4.10
N PHE A 545 -34.01 11.28 4.40
CA PHE A 545 -33.33 12.53 4.10
C PHE A 545 -32.09 12.72 4.99
N ARG A 546 -31.05 13.30 4.41
CA ARG A 546 -29.87 13.74 5.15
C ARG A 546 -30.08 15.18 5.61
N VAL A 547 -30.60 15.34 6.83
CA VAL A 547 -30.86 16.65 7.44
C VAL A 547 -29.61 17.55 7.37
N PRO A 548 -29.68 18.70 6.69
CA PRO A 548 -28.58 19.67 6.66
C PRO A 548 -28.25 20.18 8.06
N GLY A 549 -26.96 20.22 8.41
CA GLY A 549 -26.48 20.81 9.67
C GLY A 549 -26.61 19.95 10.93
N ALA A 550 -27.30 18.80 10.88
CA ALA A 550 -27.23 17.83 11.96
C ALA A 550 -25.75 17.42 12.14
N ALA A 551 -25.21 17.62 13.36
CA ALA A 551 -23.87 17.17 13.70
C ALA A 551 -23.75 15.72 13.26
N ALA A 552 -22.83 15.45 12.33
CA ALA A 552 -22.62 14.09 11.87
C ALA A 552 -22.36 13.23 13.09
N GLU A 553 -23.30 12.34 13.44
CA GLU A 553 -22.97 11.14 14.19
C GLU A 553 -21.88 10.45 13.37
N ARG A 554 -20.63 10.71 13.75
CA ARG A 554 -19.47 10.00 13.26
C ARG A 554 -19.64 8.58 13.78
N ILE A 555 -20.29 7.74 12.98
CA ILE A 555 -20.20 6.29 13.14
C ILE A 555 -18.69 5.96 13.18
N LYS A 556 -18.30 5.20 14.20
CA LYS A 556 -16.93 4.96 14.70
C LYS A 556 -15.93 4.32 13.71
N ASP A 557 -16.21 4.24 12.41
CA ASP A 557 -15.38 3.49 11.45
C ASP A 557 -14.48 4.35 10.55
N GLU A 558 -14.53 5.68 10.63
CA GLU A 558 -13.55 6.53 9.95
C GLU A 558 -12.56 7.17 10.93
N LYS A 559 -11.30 6.71 10.85
CA LYS A 559 -10.16 7.28 11.59
C LYS A 559 -10.13 8.80 11.42
N PRO A 560 -9.90 9.58 12.49
CA PRO A 560 -9.94 11.03 12.42
C PRO A 560 -8.75 11.54 11.57
N LYS A 561 -9.06 12.16 10.42
CA LYS A 561 -8.08 12.98 9.70
C LYS A 561 -7.85 14.26 10.51
N LYS A 562 -6.57 14.55 10.77
CA LYS A 562 -6.08 15.69 11.55
C LYS A 562 -6.74 17.02 11.15
N ASN A 563 -7.06 17.83 12.16
CA ASN A 563 -7.44 19.23 12.06
C ASN A 563 -6.48 20.00 11.14
N LYS A 564 -6.95 20.36 9.94
CA LYS A 564 -6.49 21.56 9.25
C LYS A 564 -7.52 22.63 9.55
N LEU A 565 -7.08 23.79 10.05
CA LEU A 565 -7.85 25.03 10.01
C LEU A 565 -8.26 25.24 8.54
N SER A 566 -9.51 24.93 8.21
CA SER A 566 -10.01 25.05 6.84
C SER A 566 -10.47 26.48 6.61
N LEU A 567 -9.81 27.17 5.69
CA LEU A 567 -10.40 28.32 5.00
C LEU A 567 -11.81 27.96 4.48
N PRO A 568 -12.76 28.91 4.44
CA PRO A 568 -14.12 28.64 3.97
C PRO A 568 -14.07 28.08 2.54
N ARG A 569 -14.50 26.84 2.34
CA ARG A 569 -14.65 26.27 1.00
C ARG A 569 -15.72 27.06 0.26
N VAL A 570 -15.39 27.58 -0.92
CA VAL A 570 -16.37 28.18 -1.84
C VAL A 570 -17.44 27.13 -2.17
N LYS A 571 -18.72 27.47 -1.92
CA LYS A 571 -19.86 26.57 -2.15
C LYS A 571 -20.20 26.56 -3.64
N THR A 572 -19.93 25.43 -4.31
CA THR A 572 -20.12 25.32 -5.77
C THR A 572 -21.40 24.61 -6.19
N LYS A 573 -21.98 23.75 -5.34
CA LYS A 573 -23.21 22.99 -5.63
C LYS A 573 -24.44 23.63 -4.99
N PRO A 574 -25.60 23.71 -5.70
CA PRO A 574 -26.84 24.22 -5.14
C PRO A 574 -27.42 23.27 -4.08
N CYS A 575 -28.06 23.84 -3.07
CA CYS A 575 -28.71 23.14 -1.98
C CYS A 575 -30.06 22.60 -2.47
N TRP A 576 -30.19 21.28 -2.57
CA TRP A 576 -31.43 20.66 -2.99
C TRP A 576 -32.59 21.00 -2.05
N PHE A 577 -32.36 21.02 -0.73
CA PHE A 577 -33.39 21.34 0.26
C PHE A 577 -33.87 22.78 0.19
N TYR A 578 -32.99 23.74 -0.12
CA TYR A 578 -33.41 25.13 -0.29
C TYR A 578 -34.32 25.29 -1.51
N LYS A 579 -33.99 24.60 -2.62
CA LYS A 579 -34.69 24.75 -3.89
C LYS A 579 -35.98 23.92 -3.99
N ASN A 580 -36.02 22.70 -3.43
CA ASN A 580 -37.05 21.71 -3.74
C ASN A 580 -37.81 21.18 -2.52
N HIS A 581 -37.33 21.41 -1.29
CA HIS A 581 -38.04 20.92 -0.09
C HIS A 581 -39.14 21.91 0.32
N PRO A 582 -40.37 21.46 0.66
CA PRO A 582 -41.50 22.35 0.96
C PRO A 582 -41.23 23.32 2.12
N ASP A 583 -40.47 22.88 3.14
CA ASP A 583 -40.10 23.72 4.29
C ASP A 583 -38.84 24.58 4.07
N GLY A 584 -38.20 24.48 2.89
CA GLY A 584 -36.89 25.04 2.60
C GLY A 584 -35.74 24.34 3.34
N CYS A 585 -34.54 24.91 3.29
CA CYS A 585 -33.38 24.37 4.02
C CYS A 585 -33.51 24.67 5.53
N PRO A 586 -33.29 23.70 6.44
CA PRO A 586 -33.44 23.90 7.88
C PRO A 586 -32.30 24.72 8.54
N VAL A 587 -31.26 25.07 7.78
CA VAL A 587 -30.12 25.86 8.27
C VAL A 587 -29.94 27.12 7.44
N THR A 588 -29.29 28.14 7.99
CA THR A 588 -28.96 29.37 7.26
C THR A 588 -27.94 29.12 6.14
N GLU A 589 -27.89 30.01 5.15
CA GLU A 589 -26.90 29.92 4.06
C GLU A 589 -25.48 29.81 4.62
N THR A 590 -25.14 30.53 5.69
CA THR A 590 -23.82 30.48 6.34
C THR A 590 -23.48 29.09 6.90
N LYS A 591 -24.45 28.39 7.50
CA LYS A 591 -24.28 27.06 8.13
C LYS A 591 -24.47 25.89 7.16
N CYS A 592 -25.12 26.11 6.01
CA CYS A 592 -25.30 25.07 5.01
C CYS A 592 -24.00 24.73 4.28
N ASN A 593 -23.77 23.45 3.98
CA ASN A 593 -22.60 23.03 3.19
C ASN A 593 -22.76 23.26 1.67
N TYR A 594 -23.93 23.73 1.23
CA TYR A 594 -24.32 23.92 -0.17
C TYR A 594 -24.80 25.36 -0.41
N LYS A 595 -24.72 25.83 -1.65
CA LYS A 595 -25.15 27.18 -2.05
C LYS A 595 -26.69 27.24 -2.03
N HIS A 596 -27.26 28.17 -1.29
CA HIS A 596 -28.72 28.40 -1.34
C HIS A 596 -29.07 29.06 -2.67
#